data_AF-R0FYI5-F1
#
_entry.id   AF-R0FYI5-F1
#
_cell.length_a   1.000
_cell.length_b   1.000
_cell.length_c   1.000
_cell.angle_alpha   90.00
_cell.angle_beta   90.00
_cell.angle_gamma   90.00
#
_symmetry.space_group_name_H-M   'P 1'
#
loop_
_entity.id
_entity.type
_entity.pdbx_description
1 polymer ?
#
loop_
_entity_poly.entity_id
_entity_poly.type
_entity_poly.pdbx_seq_one_letter_code
_entity_poly.pdbx_strand_id
1 'polypeptide(L)'
;MEFWGIEVKPGKPLMAEPEDGYMIHVSQVSIDLSKVNEDENVLVYVKYGDDKNKYLIGNLSHKFPQVSLDLFFDQEFEISHDSKTSVFLLGNQTPDDEQYPFILLSFFSYIFYYFINGDSNSCVCLSLICFCSCFFLMLHG
;
A
#
# COMPACT_ATOMS: atom_id res chain seq x y z
N MET A 1 -14.59 -4.53 4.72
CA MET A 1 -13.26 -3.91 4.73
C MET A 1 -13.03 -3.39 6.12
N GLU A 2 -12.03 -3.93 6.80
CA GLU A 2 -11.70 -3.56 8.18
C GLU A 2 -10.32 -2.91 8.22
N PHE A 3 -10.14 -1.98 9.14
CA PHE A 3 -8.86 -1.31 9.31
C PHE A 3 -7.82 -2.33 9.78
N TRP A 4 -6.65 -2.31 9.14
CA TRP A 4 -5.50 -3.11 9.54
C TRP A 4 -4.31 -2.19 9.79
N GLY A 5 -3.57 -2.45 10.86
CA GLY A 5 -2.35 -1.71 11.14
C GLY A 5 -1.50 -2.35 12.21
N ILE A 6 -0.19 -2.27 12.04
CA ILE A 6 0.79 -2.89 12.94
C ILE A 6 1.96 -1.95 13.20
N GLU A 7 2.52 -2.07 14.41
CA GLU A 7 3.77 -1.43 14.81
C GLU A 7 4.90 -2.47 14.81
N VAL A 8 5.89 -2.26 13.95
CA VAL A 8 7.11 -3.06 13.92
C VAL A 8 8.15 -2.36 14.78
N LYS A 9 8.65 -3.05 15.81
CA LYS A 9 9.64 -2.53 16.75
C LYS A 9 11.07 -2.78 16.24
N PRO A 10 12.04 -1.91 16.59
CA PRO A 10 13.42 -2.05 16.16
C PRO A 10 14.04 -3.37 16.60
N GLY A 11 14.81 -3.97 15.68
CA GLY A 11 15.59 -5.18 15.92
C GLY A 11 14.78 -6.48 15.98
N LYS A 12 13.46 -6.45 15.74
CA LYS A 12 12.63 -7.66 15.68
C LYS A 12 11.75 -7.64 14.43
N PRO A 13 11.97 -8.57 13.49
CA PRO A 13 11.01 -8.83 12.43
C PRO A 13 9.66 -9.22 13.01
N LEU A 14 8.59 -8.78 12.37
CA LEU A 14 7.21 -9.09 12.76
C LEU A 14 6.55 -9.91 11.64
N MET A 15 6.01 -11.07 12.00
CA MET A 15 5.15 -11.85 11.11
C MET A 15 3.73 -11.31 11.18
N ALA A 16 3.13 -11.07 10.03
CA ALA A 16 1.73 -10.73 9.86
C ALA A 16 1.05 -11.82 9.04
N GLU A 17 -0.12 -12.27 9.51
CA GLU A 17 -0.98 -13.21 8.79
C GLU A 17 -2.35 -12.55 8.54
N PRO A 18 -2.90 -12.69 7.33
CA PRO A 18 -4.31 -12.41 7.11
C PRO A 18 -5.18 -13.47 7.82
N GLU A 19 -6.43 -13.09 8.10
CA GLU A 19 -7.45 -14.05 8.54
C GLU A 19 -7.86 -14.99 7.40
N ASP A 20 -8.35 -16.18 7.73
CA ASP A 20 -8.77 -17.19 6.76
C ASP A 20 -9.81 -16.62 5.77
N GLY A 21 -9.49 -16.64 4.48
CA GLY A 21 -10.36 -16.09 3.44
C GLY A 21 -10.37 -14.57 3.38
N TYR A 22 -9.33 -13.91 3.90
CA TYR A 22 -9.10 -12.48 3.76
C TYR A 22 -7.73 -12.20 3.13
N MET A 23 -7.60 -10.98 2.61
CA MET A 23 -6.38 -10.42 2.06
C MET A 23 -6.09 -9.08 2.74
N ILE A 24 -4.82 -8.83 3.06
CA ILE A 24 -4.35 -7.56 3.61
C ILE A 24 -3.84 -6.69 2.47
N HIS A 25 -4.44 -5.52 2.29
CA HIS A 25 -3.91 -4.46 1.46
C HIS A 25 -3.10 -3.50 2.33
N VAL A 26 -1.77 -3.52 2.20
CA VAL A 26 -0.86 -2.55 2.83
C VAL A 26 -0.79 -1.32 1.94
N SER A 27 -1.44 -0.25 2.39
CA SER A 27 -1.57 0.99 1.64
C SER A 27 -0.56 2.06 2.06
N GLN A 28 0.05 1.92 3.24
CA GLN A 28 0.95 2.93 3.76
C GLN A 28 1.98 2.36 4.74
N VAL A 29 3.18 2.95 4.69
CA VAL A 29 4.24 2.77 5.68
C VAL A 29 4.66 4.14 6.19
N SER A 30 4.89 4.28 7.49
CA SER A 30 5.34 5.52 8.10
C SER A 30 6.31 5.30 9.27
N ILE A 31 7.10 6.33 9.56
CA ILE A 31 8.00 6.40 10.72
C ILE A 31 7.52 7.45 11.71
N ASP A 32 7.86 7.26 12.99
CA ASP A 32 7.65 8.30 14.01
C ASP A 32 8.72 9.39 13.88
N LEU A 33 8.33 10.53 13.30
CA LEU A 33 9.22 11.68 13.12
C LEU A 33 9.86 12.17 14.42
N SER A 34 9.15 12.01 15.55
CA SER A 34 9.61 12.46 16.87
C SER A 34 10.84 11.69 17.37
N LYS A 35 11.10 10.51 16.79
CA LYS A 35 12.14 9.57 17.25
C LYS A 35 13.27 9.40 16.23
N VAL A 36 13.10 9.87 14.99
CA VAL A 36 14.06 9.70 13.90
C VAL A 36 14.90 10.96 13.72
N ASN A 37 16.21 10.80 13.61
CA ASN A 37 17.12 11.92 13.36
C ASN A 37 17.01 12.42 11.91
N GLU A 38 17.32 13.69 11.66
CA GLU A 38 17.16 14.31 10.34
C GLU A 38 17.96 13.62 9.21
N ASP A 39 19.13 13.05 9.55
CA ASP A 39 20.05 12.39 8.61
C ASP A 39 19.86 10.87 8.52
N GLU A 40 18.93 10.30 9.28
CA GLU A 40 18.70 8.86 9.33
C GLU A 40 17.75 8.43 8.21
N ASN A 41 18.14 7.36 7.52
CA ASN A 41 17.34 6.74 6.47
C ASN A 41 16.92 5.34 6.91
N VAL A 42 15.65 5.03 6.70
CA VAL A 42 14.98 3.83 7.19
C VAL A 42 14.50 3.02 6.00
N LEU A 43 15.09 1.85 5.84
CA LEU A 43 14.71 0.87 4.83
C LEU A 43 13.78 -0.17 5.46
N VAL A 44 12.61 -0.34 4.84
CA VAL A 44 11.59 -1.30 5.25
C VAL A 44 11.51 -2.39 4.22
N TYR A 45 11.62 -3.62 4.69
CA TYR A 45 11.65 -4.83 3.89
C TYR A 45 10.48 -5.74 4.21
N VAL A 46 9.98 -6.44 3.19
CA VAL A 46 9.01 -7.51 3.33
C VAL A 46 9.56 -8.80 2.73
N LYS A 47 9.25 -9.91 3.37
CA LYS A 47 9.47 -11.26 2.88
C LYS A 47 8.11 -11.97 2.88
N TYR A 48 7.71 -12.49 1.73
CA TYR A 48 6.40 -13.09 1.53
C TYR A 48 6.49 -14.62 1.66
N GLY A 49 5.70 -15.22 2.56
CA GLY A 49 5.73 -16.64 2.89
C GLY A 49 7.15 -17.17 3.17
N ASP A 50 7.47 -18.29 2.52
CA ASP A 50 8.76 -18.98 2.65
C ASP A 50 9.87 -18.45 1.72
N ASP A 51 9.64 -17.34 1.01
CA ASP A 51 10.62 -16.80 0.06
C ASP A 51 11.93 -16.44 0.76
N LYS A 52 13.07 -16.87 0.22
CA LYS A 52 14.37 -16.54 0.82
C LYS A 52 14.78 -15.07 0.64
N ASN A 53 14.10 -14.34 -0.22
CA ASN A 53 14.45 -12.97 -0.60
C ASN A 53 13.64 -11.96 0.21
N LYS A 54 14.30 -10.85 0.57
CA LYS A 54 13.67 -9.67 1.16
C LYS A 54 13.52 -8.60 0.09
N TYR A 55 12.31 -8.05 -0.04
CA TYR A 55 11.99 -6.98 -0.97
C TYR A 55 11.93 -5.65 -0.23
N LEU A 56 12.62 -4.63 -0.74
CA LEU A 56 12.55 -3.27 -0.19
C LEU A 56 11.22 -2.63 -0.60
N ILE A 57 10.37 -2.30 0.38
CA ILE A 57 9.06 -1.68 0.15
C ILE A 57 9.02 -0.20 0.53
N GLY A 58 9.95 0.27 1.37
CA GLY A 58 9.93 1.64 1.85
C GLY A 58 11.33 2.17 2.10
N ASN A 59 11.55 3.43 1.70
CA ASN A 59 12.77 4.18 1.95
C ASN A 59 12.36 5.51 2.60
N LEU A 60 12.33 5.54 3.93
CA LEU A 60 11.76 6.62 4.72
C LEU A 60 12.86 7.44 5.40
N SER A 61 12.68 8.75 5.44
CA SER A 61 13.59 9.66 6.12
C SER A 61 12.80 10.80 6.78
N HIS A 62 13.46 11.67 7.52
CA HIS A 62 12.79 12.84 8.10
C HIS A 62 12.12 13.74 7.04
N LYS A 63 12.64 13.76 5.80
CA LYS A 63 12.03 14.48 4.67
C LYS A 63 10.84 13.75 4.05
N PHE A 64 10.88 12.42 4.08
CA PHE A 64 9.85 11.55 3.53
C PHE A 64 9.42 10.54 4.61
N PRO A 65 8.65 10.98 5.61
CA PRO A 65 8.34 10.17 6.78
C PRO A 65 7.27 9.11 6.53
N GLN A 66 6.64 9.13 5.34
CA GLN A 66 5.65 8.16 4.94
C GLN A 66 5.76 7.86 3.44
N VAL A 67 5.40 6.63 3.08
CA VAL A 67 5.32 6.15 1.69
C VAL A 67 3.99 5.45 1.51
N SER A 68 3.25 5.80 0.46
CA SER A 68 2.06 5.08 0.03
C SER A 68 2.45 3.85 -0.78
N LEU A 69 1.82 2.72 -0.49
CA LEU A 69 2.02 1.44 -1.16
C LEU A 69 0.70 0.94 -1.73
N ASP A 70 0.79 -0.05 -2.61
CA ASP A 70 -0.35 -0.77 -3.18
C ASP A 70 0.01 -2.26 -3.21
N LEU A 71 0.25 -2.83 -2.02
CA LEU A 71 0.70 -4.22 -1.85
C LEU A 71 -0.39 -5.07 -1.23
N PHE A 72 -0.62 -6.23 -1.82
CA PHE A 72 -1.66 -7.17 -1.41
C PHE A 72 -1.03 -8.48 -0.94
N PHE A 73 -1.46 -8.96 0.23
CA PHE A 73 -0.98 -10.19 0.84
C PHE A 73 -2.17 -11.08 1.22
N ASP A 74 -2.29 -12.21 0.54
CA ASP A 74 -3.23 -13.31 0.74
C ASP A 74 -2.67 -14.39 1.71
N GLN A 75 -1.38 -14.31 2.05
CA GLN A 75 -0.67 -15.26 2.90
C GLN A 75 0.20 -14.53 3.92
N GLU A 76 0.85 -15.29 4.81
CA GLU A 76 1.77 -14.75 5.80
C GLU A 76 2.95 -13.99 5.19
N PHE A 77 3.38 -12.93 5.86
CA PHE A 77 4.54 -12.15 5.45
C PHE A 77 5.32 -11.60 6.65
N GLU A 78 6.64 -11.58 6.54
CA GLU A 78 7.55 -11.00 7.52
C GLU A 78 7.87 -9.56 7.10
N ILE A 79 7.74 -8.63 8.05
CA ILE A 79 8.20 -7.25 7.89
C ILE A 79 9.44 -7.05 8.76
N SER A 80 10.47 -6.42 8.18
CA SER A 80 11.69 -6.06 8.89
C SER A 80 12.15 -4.67 8.49
N HIS A 81 12.82 -3.95 9.39
CA HIS A 81 13.40 -2.64 9.09
C HIS A 81 14.75 -2.49 9.77
N ASP A 82 15.57 -1.57 9.27
CA ASP A 82 16.91 -1.24 9.80
C ASP A 82 16.90 -0.06 10.79
N SER A 83 15.76 0.61 10.96
CA SER A 83 15.62 1.75 11.88
C SER A 83 15.86 1.40 13.36
N LYS A 84 16.33 2.39 14.10
CA LYS A 84 16.37 2.40 15.58
C LYS A 84 15.01 2.69 16.21
N THR A 85 14.04 3.15 15.42
CA THR A 85 12.68 3.50 15.87
C THR A 85 11.66 2.53 15.32
N SER A 86 10.46 2.53 15.87
CA SER A 86 9.35 1.76 15.32
C SER A 86 8.92 2.29 13.94
N VAL A 87 8.42 1.37 13.11
CA VAL A 87 7.78 1.65 11.83
C VAL A 87 6.32 1.21 11.92
N PHE A 88 5.42 2.02 11.36
CA PHE A 88 3.99 1.71 11.32
C PHE A 88 3.59 1.33 9.90
N LEU A 89 2.85 0.24 9.78
CA LEU A 89 2.22 -0.16 8.53
C LEU A 89 0.72 -0.05 8.71
N LEU A 90 0.05 0.52 7.72
CA LEU A 90 -1.38 0.73 7.71
C LEU A 90 -1.96 0.17 6.41
N GLY A 91 -3.21 -0.27 6.50
CA GLY A 91 -3.88 -0.96 5.44
C GLY A 91 -5.33 -1.25 5.76
N ASN A 92 -5.92 -2.09 4.92
CA ASN A 92 -7.23 -2.66 5.20
C ASN A 92 -7.23 -4.14 4.89
N GLN A 93 -8.02 -4.87 5.65
CA GLN A 93 -8.27 -6.28 5.43
C GLN A 93 -9.63 -6.46 4.77
N THR A 94 -9.67 -7.26 3.72
CA THR A 94 -10.87 -7.48 2.91
C THR A 94 -11.07 -8.96 2.67
N PRO A 95 -12.32 -9.48 2.65
CA PRO A 95 -12.56 -10.86 2.26
C PRO A 95 -11.94 -11.11 0.88
N ASP A 96 -11.31 -12.26 0.74
CA ASP A 96 -10.83 -12.80 -0.53
C ASP A 96 -12.03 -13.40 -1.29
N ASP A 97 -13.01 -12.55 -1.58
CA ASP A 97 -14.07 -12.91 -2.50
C ASP A 97 -13.48 -12.77 -3.90
N GLU A 98 -13.43 -13.87 -4.67
CA GLU A 98 -12.95 -13.95 -6.08
C GLU A 98 -13.64 -12.93 -7.04
N GLN A 99 -14.58 -12.13 -6.52
CA GLN A 99 -15.46 -11.22 -7.25
C GLN A 99 -15.44 -9.77 -6.70
N TYR A 100 -14.37 -9.32 -6.07
CA TYR A 100 -14.07 -7.87 -5.98
C TYR A 100 -13.24 -7.43 -7.20
N PRO A 101 -13.50 -6.24 -7.79
CA PRO A 101 -13.16 -5.94 -9.17
C PRO A 101 -11.67 -5.60 -9.30
N PHE A 102 -10.82 -6.61 -9.48
CA PHE A 102 -9.47 -6.47 -10.06
C PHE A 102 -9.48 -5.58 -11.32
N ILE A 103 -10.63 -5.49 -12.00
CA ILE A 103 -10.90 -4.57 -13.11
C ILE A 103 -10.66 -3.10 -12.71
N LEU A 104 -11.16 -2.60 -11.57
CA LEU A 104 -11.02 -1.18 -11.21
C LEU A 104 -9.59 -0.77 -10.81
N LEU A 105 -8.83 -1.66 -10.16
CA LEU A 105 -7.42 -1.41 -9.81
C LEU A 105 -6.53 -1.44 -11.06
N SER A 106 -6.81 -2.34 -12.01
CA SER A 106 -6.13 -2.32 -13.31
C SER A 106 -6.39 -1.00 -14.07
N PHE A 107 -7.61 -0.44 -14.00
CA PHE A 107 -7.93 0.86 -14.59
C PHE A 107 -7.17 2.00 -13.91
N PHE A 108 -7.09 2.02 -12.57
CA PHE A 108 -6.37 3.06 -11.85
C PHE A 108 -4.86 3.00 -12.10
N SER A 109 -4.26 1.81 -12.09
CA SER A 109 -2.85 1.61 -12.41
C SER A 109 -2.54 1.97 -13.86
N TYR A 110 -3.40 1.60 -14.81
CA TYR A 110 -3.25 1.98 -16.22
C TYR A 110 -3.34 3.49 -16.44
N ILE A 111 -4.27 4.17 -15.76
CA ILE A 111 -4.39 5.63 -15.79
C ILE A 111 -3.15 6.29 -15.15
N PHE A 112 -2.67 5.77 -14.02
CA PHE A 112 -1.46 6.29 -13.37
C PHE A 112 -0.21 6.07 -14.22
N TYR A 113 -0.06 4.91 -14.87
CA TYR A 113 1.04 4.61 -15.78
C TYR A 113 1.06 5.58 -16.97
N TYR A 114 -0.10 5.89 -17.55
CA TYR A 114 -0.22 6.92 -18.59
C TYR A 114 0.02 8.33 -18.07
N PHE A 115 -0.33 8.64 -16.82
CA PHE A 115 -0.05 9.95 -16.22
C PHE A 115 1.45 10.17 -15.98
N ILE A 116 2.19 9.12 -15.61
CA ILE A 116 3.64 9.20 -15.38
C ILE A 116 4.44 9.16 -16.70
N ASN A 117 3.98 8.42 -17.72
CA ASN A 117 4.70 8.23 -18.98
C ASN A 117 4.14 9.02 -20.18
N GLY A 118 3.03 9.74 -20.01
CA GLY A 118 2.30 10.41 -21.09
C GLY A 118 2.71 11.87 -21.27
N ASP A 119 3.09 12.20 -22.50
CA ASP A 119 3.35 13.53 -23.06
C ASP A 119 2.45 14.65 -22.52
N SER A 120 3.06 15.82 -22.33
CA SER A 120 2.49 17.08 -21.87
C SER A 120 1.42 17.73 -22.77
N ASN A 121 0.75 16.96 -23.65
CA ASN A 121 -0.20 17.47 -24.63
C ASN A 121 -1.60 16.85 -24.62
N SER A 122 -1.91 15.96 -23.67
CA SER A 122 -3.29 15.54 -23.43
C SER A 122 -3.79 16.09 -22.10
N CYS A 123 -4.49 17.22 -22.16
CA CYS A 123 -5.43 17.65 -21.12
C CYS A 123 -6.51 16.57 -20.98
N VAL A 124 -6.23 15.54 -20.18
CA VAL A 124 -7.28 14.68 -19.66
C VAL A 124 -7.93 15.50 -18.56
N CYS A 125 -9.01 16.20 -18.90
CA CYS A 125 -9.84 16.94 -17.96
C CYS A 125 -10.05 16.09 -16.71
N LEU A 126 -9.50 16.56 -15.61
CA LEU A 126 -9.70 16.04 -14.27
C LEU A 126 -11.16 16.32 -13.86
N SER A 127 -12.13 15.61 -14.44
CA SER A 127 -13.50 15.59 -13.97
C SER A 127 -13.70 14.39 -13.03
N LEU A 128 -12.97 14.41 -11.92
CA LEU A 128 -13.19 13.52 -10.77
C LEU A 128 -14.61 13.66 -10.15
N ILE A 129 -15.44 14.55 -10.71
CA ILE A 129 -16.83 14.79 -10.30
C ILE A 129 -17.85 14.09 -11.25
N CYS A 130 -17.43 13.56 -12.42
CA CYS A 130 -18.38 13.04 -13.41
C CYS A 130 -18.64 11.52 -13.34
N PHE A 131 -17.83 10.73 -12.62
CA PHE A 131 -18.05 9.28 -12.54
C PHE A 131 -19.19 8.86 -11.61
N CYS A 132 -19.69 9.74 -10.74
CA CYS A 132 -20.85 9.43 -9.89
C CYS A 132 -22.18 9.48 -10.66
N SER A 133 -22.23 10.14 -11.82
CA SER A 133 -23.48 10.36 -12.57
C SER A 133 -23.79 9.29 -13.62
N CYS A 134 -22.77 8.57 -14.11
CA CYS A 134 -22.97 7.55 -15.16
C CYS A 134 -23.35 6.17 -14.61
N PHE A 135 -22.96 5.84 -13.38
CA PHE A 135 -23.29 4.53 -12.80
C PHE A 135 -24.77 4.42 -12.39
N PHE A 136 -25.44 5.55 -12.11
CA PHE A 136 -26.87 5.55 -11.81
C PHE A 136 -27.76 5.37 -13.05
N LEU A 137 -27.25 5.65 -14.26
CA LEU A 137 -28.02 5.49 -15.51
C LEU A 137 -27.96 4.09 -16.13
N MET A 138 -27.02 3.22 -15.72
CA MET A 138 -26.97 1.84 -16.23
C MET A 138 -27.77 0.82 -15.40
N LEU A 139 -28.25 1.20 -14.21
CA LEU A 139 -29.02 0.32 -13.33
C LEU A 139 -30.55 0.47 -13.45
N HIS A 140 -31.04 1.39 -14.30
CA HIS A 140 -32.46 1.53 -14.64
C HIS A 140 -32.61 1.79 -16.15
N GLY A 141 -32.32 0.76 -16.95
CA GLY A 141 -32.60 0.69 -18.38
C GLY A 141 -33.06 -0.71 -18.76
#